data_AF-A0A1V5NXT5-F1
#
_entry.id   AF-A0A1V5NXT5-F1
#
_cell.length_a   1.000
_cell.length_b   1.000
_cell.length_c   1.000
_cell.angle_alpha   90.00
_cell.angle_beta   90.00
_cell.angle_gamma   90.00
#
_symmetry.space_group_name_H-M   'P 1'
#
loop_
_entity.id
_entity.type
_entity.pdbx_description
1 polymer ?
#
loop_
_entity_poly.entity_id
_entity_poly.type
_entity_poly.pdbx_seq_one_letter_code
_entity_poly.pdbx_strand_id
1 'polypeptide(L)'
;MSGNDNIFIGASSGNANTTGTKNIAIGFNSHVGTNLTNAIAIGNSAATTVSNSLVLGGTGINAVKVGIGTNAPTAELDVFGYTKLGNDAPKIRMKKMTSTLTAFGNGSTTFNHGLTSSKILQVTIFVENGSGNFYPPNYTHIPGVEYQYYITPTAVVVHNSTSNTSVLFGQPVTVLITYEE
;
A
#
# COMPACT_ATOMS: atom_id res chain seq x y z
N MET A 1 -41.38 -9.92 -1.96
CA MET A 1 -39.95 -10.23 -2.06
C MET A 1 -39.84 -11.59 -2.74
N SER A 2 -39.09 -11.72 -3.84
CA SER A 2 -38.98 -12.96 -4.64
C SER A 2 -37.55 -13.50 -4.76
N GLY A 3 -36.58 -12.88 -4.08
CA GLY A 3 -35.19 -13.33 -4.08
C GLY A 3 -34.97 -14.54 -3.16
N ASN A 4 -34.20 -15.52 -3.65
CA ASN A 4 -33.81 -16.73 -2.93
C ASN A 4 -32.31 -16.76 -2.54
N ASP A 5 -31.96 -17.65 -1.61
CA ASP A 5 -30.59 -17.97 -1.20
C ASP A 5 -29.79 -16.79 -0.60
N ASN A 6 -30.46 -15.87 0.08
CA ASN A 6 -29.81 -14.73 0.74
C ASN A 6 -29.57 -15.00 2.23
N ILE A 7 -28.51 -14.39 2.79
CA ILE A 7 -28.22 -14.42 4.23
C ILE A 7 -28.23 -12.99 4.76
N PHE A 8 -29.16 -12.69 5.68
CA PHE A 8 -29.29 -11.37 6.32
C PHE A 8 -29.19 -11.49 7.84
N ILE A 9 -28.21 -10.83 8.44
CA ILE A 9 -27.91 -10.88 9.88
C ILE A 9 -27.76 -9.47 10.42
N GLY A 10 -28.58 -9.09 11.40
CA GLY A 10 -28.58 -7.78 12.04
C GLY A 10 -29.88 -7.00 11.80
N ALA A 11 -30.22 -6.10 12.71
CA ALA A 11 -31.45 -5.32 12.61
C ALA A 11 -31.42 -4.45 11.34
N SER A 12 -32.53 -4.46 10.60
CA SER A 12 -32.70 -3.80 9.29
C SER A 12 -31.78 -4.27 8.17
N SER A 13 -31.03 -5.37 8.35
CA SER A 13 -30.18 -5.91 7.29
C SER A 13 -31.00 -6.44 6.11
N GLY A 14 -30.56 -6.14 4.88
CA GLY A 14 -31.19 -6.68 3.66
C GLY A 14 -32.56 -6.11 3.31
N ASN A 15 -33.09 -5.12 4.05
CA ASN A 15 -34.43 -4.54 3.82
C ASN A 15 -34.63 -3.95 2.41
N ALA A 16 -33.54 -3.51 1.77
CA ALA A 16 -33.57 -2.99 0.41
C ALA A 16 -33.67 -4.09 -0.67
N ASN A 17 -33.47 -5.38 -0.32
CA ASN A 17 -33.54 -6.46 -1.31
C ASN A 17 -34.98 -6.84 -1.63
N THR A 18 -35.38 -6.75 -2.91
CA THR A 18 -36.72 -7.12 -3.36
C THR A 18 -36.74 -8.40 -4.19
N THR A 19 -35.77 -8.58 -5.09
CA THR A 19 -35.69 -9.75 -5.99
C THR A 19 -34.28 -10.36 -6.11
N GLY A 20 -33.25 -9.73 -5.54
CA GLY A 20 -31.87 -10.21 -5.60
C GLY A 20 -31.65 -11.56 -4.93
N THR A 21 -30.71 -12.34 -5.45
CA THR A 21 -30.45 -13.73 -5.06
C THR A 21 -28.99 -13.96 -4.69
N LYS A 22 -28.70 -14.90 -3.78
CA LYS A 22 -27.30 -15.24 -3.37
C LYS A 22 -26.51 -14.07 -2.79
N ASN A 23 -27.20 -13.17 -2.10
CA ASN A 23 -26.59 -12.00 -1.47
C ASN A 23 -26.39 -12.22 0.03
N ILE A 24 -25.41 -11.51 0.60
CA ILE A 24 -25.11 -11.55 2.03
C ILE A 24 -25.09 -10.12 2.57
N ALA A 25 -25.87 -9.84 3.62
CA ALA A 25 -25.80 -8.58 4.36
C ALA A 25 -25.67 -8.88 5.86
N ILE A 26 -24.56 -8.46 6.46
CA ILE A 26 -24.25 -8.72 7.88
C ILE A 26 -23.91 -7.40 8.57
N GLY A 27 -24.71 -7.00 9.56
CA GLY A 27 -24.53 -5.77 10.36
C GLY A 27 -25.82 -4.97 10.47
N PHE A 28 -25.90 -4.10 11.50
CA PHE A 28 -27.01 -3.14 11.64
C PHE A 28 -27.11 -2.29 10.38
N ASN A 29 -28.33 -2.21 9.83
CA ASN A 29 -28.62 -1.37 8.65
C ASN A 29 -27.72 -1.67 7.43
N SER A 30 -27.23 -2.92 7.30
CA SER A 30 -26.45 -3.35 6.14
C SER A 30 -27.34 -3.68 4.95
N HIS A 31 -26.89 -3.38 3.73
CA HIS A 31 -27.73 -3.45 2.54
C HIS A 31 -27.04 -4.08 1.33
N VAL A 32 -27.86 -4.77 0.55
CA VAL A 32 -27.58 -5.15 -0.83
C VAL A 32 -28.71 -4.56 -1.67
N GLY A 33 -28.41 -4.10 -2.89
CA GLY A 33 -29.41 -3.53 -3.79
C GLY A 33 -30.56 -4.49 -4.16
N THR A 34 -31.61 -3.96 -4.78
CA THR A 34 -32.91 -4.63 -4.99
C THR A 34 -32.86 -5.88 -5.88
N ASN A 35 -31.95 -5.92 -6.86
CA ASN A 35 -31.89 -6.95 -7.91
C ASN A 35 -30.45 -7.46 -8.12
N LEU A 36 -29.66 -7.56 -7.05
CA LEU A 36 -28.25 -7.98 -7.15
C LEU A 36 -28.09 -9.50 -7.04
N THR A 37 -26.97 -10.01 -7.52
CA THR A 37 -26.54 -11.39 -7.27
C THR A 37 -25.07 -11.47 -6.87
N ASN A 38 -24.74 -12.42 -5.98
CA ASN A 38 -23.40 -12.57 -5.41
C ASN A 38 -22.85 -11.26 -4.82
N ALA A 39 -23.72 -10.47 -4.18
CA ALA A 39 -23.36 -9.20 -3.58
C ALA A 39 -23.28 -9.36 -2.06
N ILE A 40 -22.13 -9.02 -1.48
CA ILE A 40 -21.85 -9.21 -0.06
C ILE A 40 -21.52 -7.86 0.58
N ALA A 41 -22.22 -7.50 1.64
CA ALA A 41 -21.94 -6.33 2.48
C ALA A 41 -21.82 -6.77 3.94
N ILE A 42 -20.67 -6.53 4.56
CA ILE A 42 -20.40 -6.93 5.96
C ILE A 42 -19.91 -5.71 6.73
N GLY A 43 -20.64 -5.29 7.75
CA GLY A 43 -20.34 -4.15 8.62
C GLY A 43 -21.58 -3.32 8.95
N ASN A 44 -21.48 -2.51 10.01
CA ASN A 44 -22.52 -1.53 10.35
C ASN A 44 -22.71 -0.56 9.17
N SER A 45 -23.93 -0.46 8.66
CA SER A 45 -24.29 0.37 7.50
C SER A 45 -23.46 0.07 6.23
N ALA A 46 -22.88 -1.13 6.13
CA ALA A 46 -22.22 -1.59 4.91
C ALA A 46 -23.26 -1.75 3.79
N ALA A 47 -22.96 -1.24 2.59
CA ALA A 47 -23.88 -1.32 1.47
C ALA A 47 -23.13 -1.62 0.17
N THR A 48 -23.65 -2.57 -0.61
CA THR A 48 -23.20 -2.79 -1.99
C THR A 48 -24.35 -2.59 -2.97
N THR A 49 -24.04 -1.97 -4.11
CA THR A 49 -24.98 -1.60 -5.17
C THR A 49 -24.72 -2.35 -6.47
N VAL A 50 -23.76 -3.28 -6.50
CA VAL A 50 -23.36 -4.03 -7.70
C VAL A 50 -23.22 -5.53 -7.42
N SER A 51 -23.54 -6.35 -8.42
CA SER A 51 -23.39 -7.82 -8.33
C SER A 51 -21.92 -8.24 -8.35
N ASN A 52 -21.64 -9.45 -7.87
CA ASN A 52 -20.28 -10.03 -7.80
C ASN A 52 -19.28 -9.13 -7.05
N SER A 53 -19.69 -8.64 -5.88
CA SER A 53 -18.91 -7.69 -5.10
C SER A 53 -18.93 -8.01 -3.62
N LEU A 54 -17.89 -7.56 -2.93
CA LEU A 54 -17.77 -7.61 -1.48
C LEU A 54 -17.41 -6.22 -0.97
N VAL A 55 -18.22 -5.69 -0.06
CA VAL A 55 -17.96 -4.47 0.70
C VAL A 55 -17.76 -4.84 2.17
N LEU A 56 -16.60 -4.47 2.73
CA LEU A 56 -16.26 -4.67 4.14
C LEU A 56 -16.27 -3.30 4.85
N GLY A 57 -17.33 -3.03 5.60
CA GLY A 57 -17.58 -1.76 6.31
C GLY A 57 -18.63 -0.86 5.66
N GLY A 58 -19.11 0.12 6.43
CA GLY A 58 -19.90 1.23 5.91
C GLY A 58 -19.02 2.29 5.24
N THR A 59 -19.61 3.42 4.89
CA THR A 59 -18.90 4.61 4.39
C THR A 59 -19.00 5.77 5.39
N GLY A 60 -18.19 6.81 5.21
CA GLY A 60 -18.21 8.00 6.08
C GLY A 60 -17.89 7.63 7.53
N ILE A 61 -18.76 8.01 8.47
CA ILE A 61 -18.56 7.73 9.91
C ILE A 61 -18.58 6.23 10.25
N ASN A 62 -19.15 5.40 9.36
CA ASN A 62 -19.22 3.95 9.54
C ASN A 62 -18.13 3.19 8.75
N ALA A 63 -17.15 3.91 8.18
CA ALA A 63 -16.01 3.27 7.53
C ALA A 63 -15.22 2.41 8.52
N VAL A 64 -14.79 1.23 8.07
CA VAL A 64 -13.98 0.31 8.86
C VAL A 64 -12.64 0.10 8.19
N LYS A 65 -11.64 -0.27 8.99
CA LYS A 65 -10.33 -0.71 8.49
C LYS A 65 -10.25 -2.23 8.59
N VAL A 66 -9.67 -2.87 7.58
CA VAL A 66 -9.48 -4.33 7.53
C VAL A 66 -8.04 -4.65 7.93
N GLY A 67 -7.88 -5.33 9.07
CA GLY A 67 -6.59 -5.82 9.54
C GLY A 67 -6.40 -7.31 9.22
N ILE A 68 -5.26 -7.67 8.63
CA ILE A 68 -4.81 -9.06 8.47
C ILE A 68 -3.51 -9.24 9.24
N GLY A 69 -3.54 -10.03 10.31
CA GLY A 69 -2.39 -10.19 11.21
C GLY A 69 -2.15 -9.00 12.16
N THR A 70 -3.09 -8.04 12.23
CA THR A 70 -3.08 -6.91 13.17
C THR A 70 -4.49 -6.69 13.74
N ASN A 71 -4.58 -6.33 15.01
CA ASN A 71 -5.83 -5.94 15.69
C ASN A 71 -6.03 -4.42 15.76
N ALA A 72 -5.06 -3.63 15.30
CA ALA A 72 -5.07 -2.18 15.30
C ALA A 72 -4.64 -1.65 13.91
N PRO A 73 -5.44 -1.90 12.85
CA PRO A 73 -5.09 -1.49 11.50
C PRO A 73 -4.95 0.04 11.40
N THR A 74 -3.87 0.49 10.78
CA THR A 74 -3.52 1.92 10.65
C THR A 74 -3.93 2.49 9.29
N ALA A 75 -4.07 1.66 8.27
CA ALA A 75 -4.60 1.99 6.94
C ALA A 75 -5.98 1.33 6.70
N GLU A 76 -6.68 1.70 5.63
CA GLU A 76 -7.96 1.08 5.24
C GLU A 76 -7.84 -0.43 5.05
N LEU A 77 -6.74 -0.88 4.45
CA LEU A 77 -6.29 -2.27 4.46
C LEU A 77 -4.88 -2.33 5.04
N ASP A 78 -4.72 -3.00 6.16
CA ASP A 78 -3.44 -3.15 6.86
C ASP A 78 -3.09 -4.65 6.96
N VAL A 79 -2.08 -5.06 6.19
CA VAL A 79 -1.62 -6.46 6.12
C VAL A 79 -0.26 -6.55 6.79
N PHE A 80 -0.22 -7.15 7.98
CA PHE A 80 1.02 -7.45 8.70
C PHE A 80 1.65 -8.76 8.21
N GLY A 81 1.97 -8.81 6.92
CA GLY A 81 2.46 -10.00 6.22
C GLY A 81 2.75 -9.72 4.74
N TYR A 82 3.10 -10.75 3.97
CA TYR A 82 3.29 -10.63 2.53
C TYR A 82 1.96 -10.68 1.77
N THR A 83 1.86 -9.96 0.64
CA THR A 83 0.71 -10.01 -0.27
C THR A 83 1.09 -10.69 -1.59
N LYS A 84 0.20 -11.51 -2.14
CA LYS A 84 0.36 -12.17 -3.45
C LYS A 84 -0.76 -11.73 -4.37
N LEU A 85 -0.42 -11.02 -5.46
CA LEU A 85 -1.39 -10.37 -6.35
C LEU A 85 -1.53 -11.11 -7.69
N GLY A 86 -1.85 -12.40 -7.64
CA GLY A 86 -2.00 -13.26 -8.81
C GLY A 86 -1.42 -14.66 -8.58
N ASN A 87 -1.73 -15.62 -9.46
CA ASN A 87 -1.25 -16.99 -9.30
C ASN A 87 0.27 -17.10 -9.37
N ASP A 88 0.89 -16.37 -10.30
CA ASP A 88 2.33 -16.41 -10.57
C ASP A 88 3.08 -15.22 -9.95
N ALA A 89 2.37 -14.36 -9.20
CA ALA A 89 2.97 -13.24 -8.52
C ALA A 89 3.82 -13.73 -7.32
N PRO A 90 4.98 -13.09 -7.04
CA PRO A 90 5.69 -13.31 -5.79
C PRO A 90 4.83 -12.84 -4.61
N LYS A 91 5.08 -13.42 -3.43
CA LYS A 91 4.58 -12.88 -2.17
C LYS A 91 5.46 -11.71 -1.79
N ILE A 92 4.96 -10.49 -1.87
CA ILE A 92 5.76 -9.27 -1.69
C ILE A 92 5.38 -8.48 -0.45
N ARG A 93 6.35 -7.72 0.04
CA ARG A 93 6.14 -6.64 1.01
C ARG A 93 7.03 -5.46 0.63
N MET A 94 6.70 -4.29 1.17
CA MET A 94 7.49 -3.08 0.97
C MET A 94 8.13 -2.63 2.27
N LYS A 95 9.32 -2.03 2.18
CA LYS A 95 9.99 -1.35 3.29
C LYS A 95 10.45 0.03 2.85
N LYS A 96 9.93 1.05 3.54
CA LYS A 96 10.37 2.44 3.38
C LYS A 96 11.43 2.76 4.43
N MET A 97 12.48 3.46 4.03
CA MET A 97 13.49 4.03 4.90
C MET A 97 13.73 5.49 4.46
N THR A 98 13.95 6.37 5.43
CA THR A 98 14.22 7.78 5.17
C THR A 98 15.42 8.23 5.98
N SER A 99 16.22 9.12 5.41
CA SER A 99 17.35 9.75 6.09
C SER A 99 17.64 11.09 5.41
N THR A 100 18.77 11.68 5.76
CA THR A 100 19.33 12.84 5.09
C THR A 100 20.56 12.41 4.30
N LEU A 101 20.82 13.03 3.17
CA LEU A 101 22.05 12.82 2.41
C LEU A 101 23.22 13.45 3.21
N THR A 102 23.94 12.63 3.96
CA THR A 102 24.93 13.08 4.96
C THR A 102 26.33 13.33 4.41
N ALA A 103 26.57 13.01 3.13
CA ALA A 103 27.91 13.08 2.55
C ALA A 103 27.98 14.07 1.38
N PHE A 104 29.13 14.72 1.18
CA PHE A 104 29.40 15.63 0.06
C PHE A 104 30.45 15.02 -0.86
N GLY A 105 30.41 15.31 -2.16
CA GLY A 105 31.38 14.77 -3.14
C GLY A 105 31.30 13.24 -3.24
N ASN A 106 32.42 12.53 -3.21
CA ASN A 106 32.51 11.05 -3.36
C ASN A 106 32.05 10.25 -2.13
N GLY A 107 31.17 10.80 -1.30
CA GLY A 107 30.74 10.17 -0.06
C GLY A 107 29.44 9.37 -0.21
N SER A 108 29.14 8.53 0.78
CA SER A 108 27.96 7.66 0.76
C SER A 108 27.07 7.83 1.98
N THR A 109 25.76 7.63 1.79
CA THR A 109 24.77 7.46 2.85
C THR A 109 24.22 6.04 2.81
N THR A 110 24.23 5.35 3.95
CA THR A 110 23.90 3.92 4.06
C THR A 110 22.56 3.69 4.75
N PHE A 111 21.72 2.84 4.15
CA PHE A 111 20.41 2.45 4.66
C PHE A 111 20.38 0.94 4.96
N ASN A 112 20.50 0.56 6.22
CA ASN A 112 20.45 -0.84 6.64
C ASN A 112 19.04 -1.42 6.43
N HIS A 113 18.88 -2.33 5.48
CA HIS A 113 17.57 -2.86 5.12
C HIS A 113 17.12 -4.03 6.01
N GLY A 114 18.05 -4.81 6.58
CA GLY A 114 17.70 -5.97 7.43
C GLY A 114 16.87 -7.03 6.69
N LEU A 115 17.18 -7.25 5.42
CA LEU A 115 16.51 -8.19 4.51
C LEU A 115 17.59 -9.12 3.95
N THR A 116 17.20 -10.27 3.41
CA THR A 116 18.09 -11.07 2.57
C THR A 116 18.20 -10.40 1.20
N SER A 117 19.40 -9.99 0.77
CA SER A 117 19.56 -9.21 -0.46
C SER A 117 19.08 -9.92 -1.72
N SER A 118 19.18 -11.26 -1.79
CA SER A 118 18.65 -12.06 -2.92
C SER A 118 17.13 -12.04 -3.03
N LYS A 119 16.42 -11.57 -2.00
CA LYS A 119 14.96 -11.43 -1.97
C LYS A 119 14.48 -10.04 -2.35
N ILE A 120 15.40 -9.10 -2.59
CA ILE A 120 15.06 -7.74 -3.03
C ILE A 120 14.73 -7.79 -4.52
N LEU A 121 13.51 -7.41 -4.87
CA LEU A 121 13.04 -7.36 -6.26
C LEU A 121 13.28 -5.98 -6.88
N GLN A 122 13.13 -4.92 -6.07
CA GLN A 122 13.26 -3.55 -6.53
C GLN A 122 13.70 -2.61 -5.40
N VAL A 123 14.52 -1.62 -5.75
CA VAL A 123 14.85 -0.47 -4.90
C VAL A 123 14.58 0.80 -5.69
N THR A 124 13.75 1.68 -5.14
CA THR A 124 13.48 3.02 -5.66
C THR A 124 14.03 4.04 -4.68
N ILE A 125 14.83 4.99 -5.16
CA ILE A 125 15.43 6.03 -4.33
C ILE A 125 15.08 7.38 -4.92
N PHE A 126 14.63 8.31 -4.08
CA PHE A 126 14.50 9.72 -4.44
C PHE A 126 15.24 10.58 -3.41
N VAL A 127 15.92 11.60 -3.91
CA VAL A 127 16.48 12.67 -3.09
C VAL A 127 15.77 13.97 -3.44
N GLU A 128 15.25 14.66 -2.43
CA GLU A 128 14.66 15.98 -2.61
C GLU A 128 15.77 17.04 -2.72
N ASN A 129 15.54 18.18 -3.38
CA ASN A 129 16.46 19.32 -3.36
C ASN A 129 16.13 20.40 -2.30
N GLY A 130 15.23 20.11 -1.35
CA GLY A 130 14.75 21.07 -0.36
C GLY A 130 13.78 22.13 -0.89
N SER A 131 13.37 22.01 -2.16
CA SER A 131 12.32 22.83 -2.79
C SER A 131 11.13 21.98 -3.25
N GLY A 132 11.00 20.74 -2.77
CA GLY A 132 9.94 19.80 -3.18
C GLY A 132 10.17 19.09 -4.52
N ASN A 133 11.32 19.27 -5.18
CA ASN A 133 11.66 18.51 -6.39
C ASN A 133 12.42 17.23 -6.02
N PHE A 134 11.99 16.10 -6.57
CA PHE A 134 12.58 14.78 -6.31
C PHE A 134 13.38 14.32 -7.53
N TYR A 135 14.64 13.96 -7.31
CA TYR A 135 15.53 13.48 -8.35
C TYR A 135 15.75 11.98 -8.19
N PRO A 136 15.68 11.19 -9.28
CA PRO A 136 16.07 9.78 -9.27
C PRO A 136 17.60 9.63 -9.42
N PRO A 137 18.14 8.41 -9.22
CA PRO A 137 19.56 8.14 -9.46
C PRO A 137 19.95 8.38 -10.93
N ASN A 138 21.20 8.77 -11.17
CA ASN A 138 21.79 9.07 -12.48
C ASN A 138 21.09 10.19 -13.27
N TYR A 139 20.36 11.09 -12.59
CA TYR A 139 19.77 12.25 -13.24
C TYR A 139 20.84 13.34 -13.48
N THR A 140 21.15 13.61 -14.74
CA THR A 140 22.25 14.51 -15.15
C THR A 140 21.80 15.81 -15.81
N HIS A 141 20.51 16.00 -16.05
CA HIS A 141 20.00 17.18 -16.76
C HIS A 141 20.14 18.47 -15.94
N ILE A 142 20.01 18.39 -14.62
CA ILE A 142 20.21 19.52 -13.70
C ILE A 142 21.56 19.33 -12.98
N PRO A 143 22.41 20.36 -12.96
CA PRO A 143 23.62 20.33 -12.15
C PRO A 143 23.33 20.27 -10.64
N GLY A 144 24.13 19.51 -9.91
CA GLY A 144 24.11 19.36 -8.46
C GLY A 144 23.20 18.27 -7.91
N VAL A 145 22.51 17.48 -8.75
CA VAL A 145 21.49 16.51 -8.33
C VAL A 145 21.75 15.04 -8.70
N GLU A 146 22.96 14.69 -9.08
CA GLU A 146 23.29 13.34 -9.54
C GLU A 146 23.84 12.47 -8.41
N TYR A 147 23.19 11.35 -8.16
CA TYR A 147 23.69 10.32 -7.25
C TYR A 147 23.45 8.94 -7.85
N GLN A 148 24.12 7.94 -7.31
CA GLN A 148 24.02 6.54 -7.69
C GLN A 148 23.70 5.69 -6.47
N TYR A 149 23.44 4.40 -6.67
CA TYR A 149 23.31 3.49 -5.55
C TYR A 149 23.70 2.07 -5.94
N TYR A 150 23.98 1.26 -4.92
CA TYR A 150 24.11 -0.18 -5.04
C TYR A 150 23.58 -0.87 -3.78
N ILE A 151 23.34 -2.17 -3.88
CA ILE A 151 22.80 -3.00 -2.80
C ILE A 151 23.90 -3.93 -2.31
N THR A 152 24.10 -3.97 -1.00
CA THR A 152 24.98 -4.93 -0.32
C THR A 152 24.13 -6.02 0.35
N PRO A 153 24.72 -7.05 0.98
CA PRO A 153 23.94 -8.03 1.73
C PRO A 153 23.09 -7.44 2.88
N THR A 154 23.44 -6.26 3.39
CA THR A 154 22.80 -5.67 4.58
C THR A 154 22.24 -4.27 4.38
N ALA A 155 22.60 -3.58 3.29
CA ALA A 155 22.24 -2.18 3.10
C ALA A 155 22.03 -1.78 1.64
N VAL A 156 21.27 -0.70 1.46
CA VAL A 156 21.29 0.12 0.25
C VAL A 156 22.26 1.27 0.50
N VAL A 157 23.25 1.43 -0.38
CA VAL A 157 24.25 2.49 -0.29
C VAL A 157 23.97 3.51 -1.38
N VAL A 158 23.65 4.73 -0.99
CA VAL A 158 23.51 5.89 -1.88
C VAL A 158 24.85 6.57 -1.98
N HIS A 159 25.42 6.63 -3.18
CA HIS A 159 26.73 7.19 -3.46
C HIS A 159 26.60 8.47 -4.26
N ASN A 160 27.24 9.53 -3.80
CA ASN A 160 27.15 10.85 -4.41
C ASN A 160 28.10 10.98 -5.60
N SER A 161 27.66 11.67 -6.65
CA SER A 161 28.55 12.04 -7.74
C SER A 161 29.62 13.01 -7.24
N THR A 162 30.88 12.73 -7.58
CA THR A 162 32.03 13.53 -7.13
C THR A 162 31.98 14.99 -7.55
N SER A 163 31.31 15.29 -8.67
CA SER A 163 31.27 16.62 -9.28
C SER A 163 29.86 17.21 -9.33
N ASN A 164 28.82 16.48 -8.94
CA ASN A 164 27.45 16.81 -9.33
C ASN A 164 26.39 16.57 -8.23
N THR A 165 26.73 16.77 -6.95
CA THR A 165 25.81 16.61 -5.80
C THR A 165 25.65 17.83 -4.90
N SER A 166 26.10 19.00 -5.35
CA SER A 166 26.12 20.21 -4.53
C SER A 166 24.74 20.66 -4.02
N VAL A 167 23.65 20.28 -4.69
CA VAL A 167 22.28 20.68 -4.34
C VAL A 167 21.62 19.69 -3.38
N LEU A 168 22.04 18.42 -3.40
CA LEU A 168 21.40 17.35 -2.61
C LEU A 168 21.99 17.17 -1.22
N PHE A 169 23.18 17.74 -0.95
CA PHE A 169 23.80 17.62 0.36
C PHE A 169 22.88 18.18 1.46
N GLY A 170 22.70 17.41 2.54
CA GLY A 170 21.82 17.78 3.64
C GLY A 170 20.33 17.63 3.33
N GLN A 171 19.96 17.11 2.16
CA GLN A 171 18.55 16.98 1.77
C GLN A 171 17.94 15.62 2.12
N PRO A 172 16.60 15.53 2.26
CA PRO A 172 15.91 14.27 2.51
C PRO A 172 16.11 13.23 1.41
N VAL A 173 16.40 12.00 1.82
CA VAL A 173 16.50 10.82 0.97
C VAL A 173 15.43 9.82 1.39
N THR A 174 14.68 9.30 0.42
CA THR A 174 13.74 8.20 0.62
C THR A 174 14.18 6.99 -0.18
N VAL A 175 14.26 5.84 0.49
CA VAL A 175 14.48 4.52 -0.11
C VAL A 175 13.22 3.69 0.09
N LEU A 176 12.65 3.16 -0.99
CA LEU A 176 11.57 2.18 -0.97
C LEU A 176 12.08 0.86 -1.57
N ILE A 177 11.95 -0.21 -0.80
CA ILE A 177 12.33 -1.57 -1.24
C ILE A 177 11.06 -2.39 -1.40
N THR A 178 10.89 -3.03 -2.55
CA THR A 178 9.94 -4.14 -2.74
C THR A 178 10.72 -5.44 -2.69
N TYR A 179 10.33 -6.35 -1.79
CA TYR A 179 11.03 -7.62 -1.57
C TYR A 179 10.03 -8.76 -1.43
N GLU A 180 10.47 -9.98 -1.76
CA GLU A 180 9.68 -11.19 -1.61
C GLU A 180 9.98 -11.97 -0.32
N GLU A 181 9.09 -12.89 0.01
CA GLU A 181 9.25 -13.86 1.13
C GLU A 181 10.50 -14.73 0.98
#